data_AF-A0A4U9DE79-F1
#
_entry.id   AF-A0A4U9DE79-F1
#
_cell.length_a   1.000
_cell.length_b   1.000
_cell.length_c   1.000
_cell.angle_alpha   90.00
_cell.angle_beta   90.00
_cell.angle_gamma   90.00
#
_symmetry.space_group_name_H-M   'P 1'
#
loop_
_entity.id
_entity.type
_entity.pdbx_description
1 polymer ?
#
loop_
_entity_poly.entity_id
_entity_poly.type
_entity_poly.pdbx_seq_one_letter_code
_entity_poly.pdbx_strand_id
1 'polypeptide(L)'
;MLDRKNLKGMVRVLKEGEILWYAPDHDYGPGSSVFAPFFGVEQAATTTGTWVLAKMSKATIVPFVPRRKPNGGGYELISMIPESRPPLENPQTTATWMNKIVEKCILMAPEQYMWLHRRFKTCPDGVASRY
;
A
#
# COMPACT_ATOMS: atom_id res chain seq x y z
N MET A 1 15.74 -6.93 10.58
CA MET A 1 14.31 -6.70 10.24
C MET A 1 13.80 -5.56 11.12
N LEU A 2 13.24 -4.49 10.53
CA LEU A 2 12.70 -3.36 11.30
C LEU A 2 11.29 -3.71 11.81
N ASP A 3 11.00 -3.40 13.07
CA ASP A 3 9.65 -3.56 13.63
C ASP A 3 8.68 -2.60 12.93
N ARG A 4 7.47 -3.09 12.60
CA ARG A 4 6.46 -2.29 11.89
C ARG A 4 5.99 -1.03 12.63
N LYS A 5 6.15 -0.99 13.96
CA LYS A 5 5.84 0.17 14.81
C LYS A 5 7.00 1.16 14.89
N ASN A 6 8.21 0.79 14.44
CA ASN A 6 9.39 1.65 14.47
C ASN A 6 9.46 2.56 13.24
N LEU A 7 8.51 3.49 13.13
CA LEU A 7 8.45 4.46 12.04
C LEU A 7 9.72 5.32 11.93
N LYS A 8 10.28 5.74 13.08
CA LYS A 8 11.53 6.54 13.10
C LYS A 8 12.70 5.75 12.48
N GLY A 9 12.81 4.46 12.80
CA GLY A 9 13.80 3.57 12.20
C GLY A 9 13.61 3.39 10.70
N MET A 10 12.36 3.23 10.25
CA MET A 10 12.04 3.14 8.82
C MET A 10 12.46 4.40 8.04
N VAL A 11 12.15 5.59 8.58
CA VAL A 11 12.56 6.85 7.95
C VAL A 11 14.08 6.99 7.94
N ARG A 12 14.76 6.58 9.02
CA ARG A 12 16.22 6.64 9.12
C ARG A 12 16.89 5.82 8.02
N VAL A 13 16.51 4.55 7.85
CA VAL A 13 17.14 3.69 6.83
C VAL A 13 16.90 4.23 5.42
N LEU A 14 15.70 4.75 5.14
CA LEU A 14 15.41 5.37 3.85
C LEU A 14 16.27 6.61 3.57
N LYS A 15 16.60 7.41 4.60
CA LYS A 15 17.51 8.56 4.47
C LYS A 15 18.97 8.16 4.32
N GLU A 16 19.34 6.98 4.81
CA GLU A 16 20.67 6.38 4.65
C GLU A 16 20.88 5.77 3.25
N GLY A 17 19.86 5.79 2.38
CA GLY A 17 19.91 5.23 1.03
C GLY A 17 19.59 3.74 0.97
N GLU A 18 19.15 3.16 2.09
CA GLU A 18 18.78 1.75 2.19
C GLU A 18 17.35 1.48 1.68
N ILE A 19 17.07 0.20 1.43
CA ILE A 19 15.77 -0.25 0.91
C ILE A 19 14.83 -0.64 2.05
N LEU A 20 13.59 -0.16 1.99
CA LEU A 20 12.50 -0.58 2.86
C LEU A 20 11.41 -1.27 2.03
N TRP A 21 11.12 -2.53 2.34
CA TRP A 21 9.92 -3.19 1.84
C TRP A 21 8.69 -2.78 2.66
N TYR A 22 7.61 -2.41 1.97
CA TYR A 22 6.39 -1.88 2.59
C TYR A 22 5.16 -2.30 1.80
N ALA A 23 4.16 -2.88 2.49
CA ALA A 23 2.89 -3.32 1.90
C ALA A 23 1.75 -2.33 2.27
N PRO A 24 1.23 -1.54 1.31
CA PRO A 24 0.26 -0.47 1.57
C PRO A 24 -1.22 -0.94 1.56
N ASP A 25 -1.49 -2.22 1.33
CA ASP A 25 -2.80 -2.73 0.94
C ASP A 25 -3.54 -3.49 2.06
N HIS A 26 -3.05 -3.41 3.29
CA HIS A 26 -3.74 -3.92 4.47
C HIS A 26 -4.65 -2.88 5.13
N ASP A 27 -5.66 -3.39 5.84
CA ASP A 27 -6.55 -2.58 6.67
C ASP A 27 -6.01 -2.59 8.11
N TYR A 28 -5.51 -1.43 8.55
CA TYR A 28 -4.89 -1.20 9.86
C TYR A 28 -5.86 -0.62 10.90
N GLY A 29 -7.16 -0.55 10.60
CA GLY A 29 -8.13 0.11 11.47
C GLY A 29 -8.15 1.63 11.33
N PRO A 30 -9.05 2.31 12.05
CA PRO A 30 -9.32 3.74 11.87
C PRO A 30 -8.16 4.63 12.36
N GLY A 31 -7.38 4.20 13.36
CA GLY A 31 -6.32 5.03 13.95
C GLY A 31 -5.08 5.24 13.08
N SER A 32 -4.93 4.52 11.97
CA SER A 32 -3.75 4.62 11.08
C SER A 32 -4.13 4.64 9.60
N SER A 33 -5.37 5.01 9.31
CA SER A 33 -5.93 4.98 7.96
C SER A 33 -6.72 6.25 7.66
N VAL A 34 -6.83 6.55 6.37
CA VAL A 34 -7.82 7.47 5.81
C VAL A 34 -8.77 6.69 4.91
N PHE A 35 -9.96 7.22 4.66
CA PHE A 35 -10.88 6.63 3.69
C PHE A 35 -10.56 7.15 2.29
N ALA A 36 -10.19 6.23 1.40
CA ALA A 36 -9.85 6.51 0.01
C ALA A 36 -10.51 5.47 -0.91
N PRO A 37 -10.83 5.83 -2.17
CA PRO A 37 -11.37 4.87 -3.12
C PRO A 37 -10.41 3.70 -3.37
N PHE A 38 -10.96 2.48 -3.40
CA PHE A 38 -10.25 1.25 -3.78
C PHE A 38 -11.22 0.30 -4.49
N PHE A 39 -11.00 0.08 -5.79
CA PHE A 39 -11.94 -0.57 -6.70
C PHE A 39 -13.35 0.03 -6.57
N GLY A 40 -14.38 -0.79 -6.36
CA GLY A 40 -15.77 -0.35 -6.21
C GLY A 40 -16.14 0.15 -4.81
N VAL A 41 -15.16 0.36 -3.91
CA VAL A 41 -15.41 0.87 -2.56
C VAL A 41 -14.84 2.28 -2.43
N GLU A 42 -15.74 3.27 -2.45
CA GLU A 42 -15.38 4.71 -2.39
C GLU A 42 -14.66 5.11 -1.10
N GLN A 43 -14.96 4.41 0.00
CA GLN A 43 -14.43 4.72 1.34
C GLN A 43 -13.77 3.48 1.95
N ALA A 44 -12.66 3.03 1.35
CA ALA A 44 -11.86 1.94 1.90
C ALA A 44 -10.80 2.50 2.86
N ALA A 45 -10.74 1.96 4.09
CA ALA A 45 -9.68 2.29 5.03
C ALA A 45 -8.32 1.93 4.43
N THR A 46 -7.47 2.94 4.24
CA THR A 46 -6.17 2.81 3.56
C THR A 46 -5.12 3.50 4.41
N THR A 47 -4.00 2.81 4.64
CA THR A 47 -2.96 3.28 5.55
C THR A 47 -2.33 4.60 5.10
N THR A 48 -2.05 5.47 6.06
CA THR A 48 -1.30 6.72 5.83
C THR A 48 0.22 6.51 5.74
N GLY A 49 0.71 5.29 5.95
CA GLY A 49 2.14 4.99 6.02
C GLY A 49 2.93 5.39 4.78
N THR A 50 2.34 5.25 3.58
CA THR A 50 2.96 5.71 2.33
C THR A 50 3.28 7.21 2.37
N TRP A 51 2.30 8.01 2.79
CA TRP A 51 2.46 9.47 2.89
C TRP A 51 3.53 9.83 3.92
N VAL A 52 3.49 9.22 5.10
CA VAL A 52 4.45 9.48 6.17
C VAL A 52 5.87 9.12 5.73
N LEU A 53 6.09 7.91 5.20
CA LEU A 53 7.40 7.44 4.78
C LEU A 53 7.96 8.33 3.67
N ALA A 54 7.22 8.51 2.57
CA ALA A 54 7.69 9.29 1.43
C ALA A 54 7.92 10.76 1.78
N LYS A 55 7.03 11.39 2.56
CA LYS A 55 7.18 12.80 2.97
C LYS A 55 8.40 13.02 3.87
N MET A 56 8.66 12.10 4.79
CA MET A 56 9.74 12.26 5.77
C MET A 56 11.12 11.87 5.22
N SER A 57 11.19 10.85 4.35
CA SER A 57 12.46 10.37 3.80
C SER A 57 12.80 10.98 2.43
N LYS A 58 11.80 11.45 1.68
CA LYS A 58 11.92 11.81 0.25
C LYS A 58 12.36 10.64 -0.63
N ALA A 59 12.11 9.41 -0.19
CA ALA A 59 12.48 8.21 -0.94
C ALA A 59 11.63 8.05 -2.21
N THR A 60 12.26 7.55 -3.27
CA THR A 60 11.57 7.05 -4.46
C THR A 60 10.76 5.82 -4.11
N ILE A 61 9.51 5.78 -4.55
CA ILE A 61 8.63 4.62 -4.41
C ILE A 61 8.79 3.77 -5.67
N VAL A 62 9.10 2.48 -5.49
CA VAL A 62 9.18 1.50 -6.60
C VAL A 62 8.11 0.44 -6.38
N PRO A 63 6.92 0.57 -6.99
CA PRO A 63 5.91 -0.48 -6.91
C PRO A 63 6.37 -1.70 -7.67
N PHE A 64 6.04 -2.89 -7.18
CA PHE A 64 6.35 -4.13 -7.87
C PHE A 64 5.32 -5.22 -7.57
N VAL A 65 5.25 -6.22 -8.43
CA VAL A 65 4.34 -7.38 -8.31
C VAL A 65 5.15 -8.68 -8.30
N PRO A 66 5.20 -9.39 -7.17
CA PRO A 66 5.66 -10.78 -7.18
C PRO A 66 4.55 -11.67 -7.76
N ARG A 67 4.81 -12.34 -8.88
CA ARG A 67 3.84 -13.22 -9.55
C ARG A 67 4.37 -14.64 -9.64
N ARG A 68 3.55 -15.63 -9.27
CA ARG A 68 3.81 -17.04 -9.51
C ARG A 68 3.57 -17.35 -10.98
N LYS A 69 4.52 -18.02 -11.61
CA LYS A 69 4.36 -18.52 -12.98
C LYS A 69 3.48 -19.78 -12.99
N PRO A 70 2.78 -20.05 -14.10
CA PRO A 70 1.96 -21.26 -14.23
C PRO A 70 2.74 -22.56 -13.99
N ASN A 71 2.03 -23.62 -13.63
CA ASN A 71 2.54 -24.99 -13.54
C ASN A 71 3.77 -25.15 -12.62
N GLY A 72 3.88 -24.33 -11.58
CA GLY A 72 5.01 -24.40 -10.64
C GLY A 72 6.33 -23.93 -11.23
N GLY A 73 6.33 -23.19 -12.35
CA GLY A 73 7.54 -22.73 -13.04
C GLY A 73 8.40 -21.70 -12.29
N GLY A 74 8.08 -21.39 -11.03
CA GLY A 74 8.76 -20.42 -10.19
C GLY A 74 8.04 -19.08 -10.08
N TYR A 75 8.80 -18.01 -9.86
CA TYR A 75 8.29 -16.66 -9.63
C TYR A 75 8.93 -15.68 -10.62
N GLU A 76 8.24 -14.58 -10.87
CA GLU A 76 8.79 -13.37 -11.50
C GLU A 76 8.49 -12.15 -10.64
N LEU A 77 9.33 -11.12 -10.77
CA LEU A 77 9.16 -9.85 -10.11
C LEU A 77 8.97 -8.78 -11.18
N ILE A 78 7.77 -8.20 -11.23
CA ILE A 78 7.47 -7.18 -12.23
C ILE A 78 7.61 -5.82 -11.56
N SER A 79 8.67 -5.09 -11.90
CA SER A 79 8.84 -3.70 -11.43
C SER A 79 7.94 -2.77 -12.23
N MET A 80 7.24 -1.89 -11.52
CA MET A 80 6.51 -0.78 -12.12
C MET A 80 7.42 0.43 -12.26
N ILE A 81 6.92 1.48 -12.91
CA ILE A 81 7.64 2.75 -13.05
C ILE A 81 7.88 3.35 -11.65
N PRO A 82 9.14 3.65 -11.29
CA PRO A 82 9.47 4.35 -10.05
C PRO A 82 8.84 5.75 -10.00
N GLU A 83 8.32 6.14 -8.84
CA GLU A 83 7.81 7.49 -8.57
C GLU A 83 8.71 8.21 -7.56
N SER A 84 9.33 9.31 -8.01
CA SER A 84 10.21 10.14 -7.17
C SER A 84 9.49 11.38 -6.62
N ARG A 85 8.31 11.69 -7.14
CA ARG A 85 7.47 12.83 -6.78
C ARG A 85 6.02 12.37 -6.58
N PRO A 86 5.75 11.47 -5.62
CA PRO A 86 4.38 11.08 -5.32
C PRO A 86 3.58 12.30 -4.83
N PRO A 87 2.24 12.32 -5.01
CA PRO A 87 1.41 13.37 -4.43
C PRO A 87 1.45 13.26 -2.91
N LEU A 88 1.79 14.34 -2.21
CA LEU A 88 2.05 14.38 -0.77
C LEU A 88 1.36 15.54 -0.03
N GLU A 89 0.35 16.16 -0.66
CA GLU A 89 -0.41 17.29 -0.13
C GLU A 89 -1.02 16.92 1.22
N ASN A 90 -1.68 15.77 1.28
CA ASN A 90 -2.28 15.21 2.48
C ASN A 90 -2.35 13.66 2.39
N PRO A 91 -2.59 12.96 3.50
CA PRO A 91 -2.62 11.49 3.50
C PRO A 91 -3.69 10.88 2.58
N GLN A 92 -4.83 11.53 2.40
CA GLN A 92 -5.94 11.03 1.58
C GLN A 92 -5.61 11.08 0.08
N THR A 93 -4.95 12.15 -0.39
CA THR A 93 -4.48 12.25 -1.77
C THR A 93 -3.48 11.14 -2.08
N THR A 94 -2.49 10.93 -1.21
CA THR A 94 -1.49 9.87 -1.39
C THR A 94 -2.10 8.48 -1.30
N ALA A 95 -3.04 8.25 -0.38
CA ALA A 95 -3.73 6.97 -0.25
C ALA A 95 -4.56 6.65 -1.51
N THR A 96 -5.28 7.64 -2.05
CA THR A 96 -6.03 7.48 -3.31
C THR A 96 -5.11 7.13 -4.48
N TRP A 97 -4.00 7.86 -4.62
CA TRP A 97 -2.99 7.57 -5.64
C TRP A 97 -2.38 6.18 -5.48
N MET A 98 -2.00 5.80 -4.25
CA MET A 98 -1.42 4.49 -3.96
C MET A 98 -2.42 3.36 -4.24
N ASN A 99 -3.70 3.53 -3.88
CA ASN A 99 -4.75 2.57 -4.20
C ASN A 99 -4.88 2.34 -5.71
N LYS A 100 -4.75 3.37 -6.56
CA LYS A 100 -4.73 3.19 -8.02
C LYS A 100 -3.53 2.40 -8.53
N ILE A 101 -2.39 2.48 -7.85
CA ILE A 101 -1.24 1.61 -8.16
C ILE A 101 -1.54 0.18 -7.73
N VAL A 102 -2.05 -0.03 -6.51
CA VAL A 102 -2.40 -1.36 -6.02
C VAL A 102 -3.47 -2.02 -6.89
N GLU A 103 -4.50 -1.29 -7.33
CA GLU A 103 -5.51 -1.78 -8.27
C GLU A 103 -4.87 -2.33 -9.55
N LYS A 104 -3.95 -1.56 -10.16
CA LYS A 104 -3.20 -1.99 -11.36
C LYS A 104 -2.39 -3.25 -11.08
N CYS A 105 -1.69 -3.30 -9.95
CA CYS A 105 -0.90 -4.46 -9.54
C CYS A 105 -1.75 -5.73 -9.36
N ILE A 106 -2.91 -5.60 -8.71
CA ILE A 106 -3.85 -6.71 -8.49
C ILE A 106 -4.37 -7.23 -9.83
N LEU A 107 -4.74 -6.35 -10.76
CA LEU A 107 -5.27 -6.74 -12.06
C LEU A 107 -4.28 -7.52 -12.94
N MET A 108 -2.98 -7.53 -12.61
CA MET A 108 -1.97 -8.32 -13.33
C MET A 108 -2.02 -9.82 -13.01
N ALA A 109 -2.56 -10.20 -11.85
CA ALA A 109 -2.74 -11.58 -11.40
C ALA A 109 -3.81 -11.64 -10.29
N PRO A 110 -5.08 -11.30 -10.58
CA PRO A 110 -6.11 -11.15 -9.56
C PRO A 110 -6.31 -12.44 -8.76
N GLU A 111 -6.17 -13.60 -9.39
CA GLU A 111 -6.25 -14.92 -8.74
C GLU A 111 -5.17 -15.16 -7.67
N GLN A 112 -4.09 -14.36 -7.67
CA GLN A 112 -2.98 -14.48 -6.71
C GLN A 112 -3.04 -13.45 -5.57
N TYR A 113 -4.00 -12.52 -5.60
CA TYR A 113 -4.19 -11.59 -4.51
C TYR A 113 -4.75 -12.28 -3.26
N MET A 114 -4.36 -11.83 -2.07
CA MET A 114 -4.78 -12.42 -0.79
C MET A 114 -6.22 -12.03 -0.44
N TRP A 115 -7.21 -12.48 -1.21
CA TRP A 115 -8.63 -12.15 -1.04
C TRP A 115 -9.23 -12.61 0.30
N LEU A 116 -8.56 -13.54 1.00
CA LEU A 116 -8.95 -13.94 2.35
C LEU A 116 -8.79 -12.79 3.37
N HIS A 117 -7.91 -11.82 3.09
CA HIS A 117 -7.77 -10.65 3.94
C HIS A 117 -9.05 -9.81 3.90
N ARG A 118 -9.60 -9.49 5.07
CA ARG A 118 -10.78 -8.63 5.21
C ARG A 118 -10.42 -7.16 4.94
N ARG A 119 -10.14 -6.84 3.67
CA ARG A 119 -9.66 -5.54 3.18
C ARG A 119 -10.59 -4.37 3.47
N PHE A 120 -11.89 -4.61 3.65
CA PHE A 120 -12.93 -3.58 3.79
C PHE A 120 -13.61 -3.59 5.17
N LYS A 121 -12.91 -4.05 6.23
CA LYS A 121 -13.54 -4.33 7.54
C LYS A 121 -13.75 -3.05 8.33
N THR A 122 -12.86 -2.09 8.15
CA THR A 122 -12.96 -0.77 8.75
C THR A 122 -13.81 0.11 7.85
N CYS A 123 -14.92 0.59 8.38
CA CYS A 123 -15.86 1.47 7.70
C CYS A 123 -15.92 2.83 8.42
N PRO A 124 -16.34 3.91 7.73
CA PRO A 124 -16.66 5.17 8.39
C PRO A 124 -17.78 5.01 9.42
N ASP A 125 -17.85 5.93 10.39
CA ASP A 125 -18.92 5.93 11.38
C ASP A 125 -20.29 5.98 10.71
N GLY A 126 -21.22 5.15 11.18
CA GLY A 126 -22.57 5.03 10.62
C GLY A 126 -22.67 4.19 9.33
N VAL A 127 -21.58 3.69 8.79
CA VAL A 127 -21.59 2.76 7.63
C VAL A 127 -21.60 1.32 8.13
N ALA A 128 -22.56 0.53 7.64
CA ALA A 128 -22.67 -0.88 7.98
C ALA A 128 -21.42 -1.67 7.56
N SER A 129 -21.07 -2.69 8.36
CA SER A 129 -20.00 -3.63 8.03
C SER A 129 -20.27 -4.31 6.69
N ARG A 130 -19.20 -4.52 5.92
CA ARG A 130 -19.22 -5.30 4.66
C ARG A 130 -18.90 -6.79 4.88
N TYR A 131 -18.70 -7.20 6.13
CA TYR A 131 -18.44 -8.57 6.57
C TYR A 131 -19.37 -8.96 7.71
#